data_AF-A0A1D8R042-F1
#
_entry.id   AF-A0A1D8R042-F1
#
_cell.length_a   1.000
_cell.length_b   1.000
_cell.length_c   1.000
_cell.angle_alpha   90.00
_cell.angle_beta   90.00
_cell.angle_gamma   90.00
#
_symmetry.space_group_name_H-M   'P 1'
#
loop_
_entity.id
_entity.type
_entity.pdbx_description
1 polymer ?
#
loop_
_entity_poly.entity_id
_entity_poly.type
_entity_poly.pdbx_seq_one_letter_code
_entity_poly.pdbx_strand_id
1 'polypeptide(L)'
;MLIDRYQNYLNDRILELKTAQHIKSKDDRLNGSIWDFVLMGCLVELVAKLNCVDSINTFEKVSKLFDERLPKYRAPFYNTPEKINDVPEQIYMVMRCGLIHSLSLIPDKKVKDKDIYKRHWREVSLVLTHRGNHLKMGKTPHNGSLVEVCQLDYSTMLDDMQTALDAIFQDAKHDTALSSHIEKFVKENPTLSFVPFLPQDT
;
A
#
# COMPACT_ATOMS: atom_id res chain seq x y z
N MET A 1 -9.35 24.29 -7.24
CA MET A 1 -7.93 24.61 -6.93
C MET A 1 -7.03 23.51 -7.51
N LEU A 2 -5.70 23.70 -7.57
CA LEU A 2 -4.78 22.73 -8.17
C LEU A 2 -4.80 21.37 -7.44
N ILE A 3 -4.94 21.40 -6.11
CA ILE A 3 -5.15 20.24 -5.23
C ILE A 3 -6.37 19.39 -5.67
N ASP A 4 -7.51 20.01 -5.99
CA ASP A 4 -8.70 19.27 -6.44
C ASP A 4 -8.45 18.53 -7.76
N ARG A 5 -7.62 19.09 -8.66
CA ARG A 5 -7.24 18.42 -9.91
C ARG A 5 -6.40 17.17 -9.65
N TYR A 6 -5.47 17.23 -8.71
CA TYR A 6 -4.66 16.07 -8.34
C TYR A 6 -5.47 14.99 -7.63
N GLN A 7 -6.39 15.38 -6.74
CA GLN A 7 -7.30 14.44 -6.10
C GLN A 7 -8.16 13.72 -7.14
N ASN A 8 -8.77 14.47 -8.08
CA ASN A 8 -9.60 13.87 -9.14
C ASN A 8 -8.79 12.90 -10.00
N TYR A 9 -7.59 13.29 -10.43
CA TYR A 9 -6.73 12.41 -11.23
C TYR A 9 -6.41 11.09 -10.51
N LEU A 10 -6.02 11.14 -9.22
CA LEU A 10 -5.72 9.93 -8.45
C LEU A 10 -6.97 9.09 -8.20
N ASN A 11 -8.12 9.73 -7.95
CA ASN A 11 -9.39 9.03 -7.83
C ASN A 11 -9.79 8.33 -9.13
N ASP A 12 -9.53 8.91 -10.31
CA ASP A 12 -9.76 8.25 -11.59
C ASP A 12 -8.89 6.99 -11.75
N ARG A 13 -7.61 7.04 -11.34
CA ARG A 13 -6.74 5.84 -11.37
C ARG A 13 -7.24 4.76 -10.41
N ILE A 14 -7.69 5.12 -9.21
CA ILE A 14 -8.28 4.17 -8.26
C ILE A 14 -9.59 3.58 -8.83
N LEU A 15 -10.41 4.39 -9.50
CA LEU A 15 -11.64 3.95 -10.15
C LEU A 15 -11.36 2.96 -11.28
N GLU A 16 -10.30 3.15 -12.05
CA GLU A 16 -9.86 2.16 -13.06
C GLU A 16 -9.52 0.81 -12.41
N LEU A 17 -8.80 0.80 -11.29
CA LEU A 17 -8.50 -0.42 -10.54
C LEU A 17 -9.79 -1.11 -10.08
N LYS A 18 -10.72 -0.34 -9.51
CA LYS A 18 -12.04 -0.84 -9.10
C LYS A 18 -12.79 -1.43 -10.28
N THR A 19 -12.83 -0.73 -11.40
CA THR A 19 -13.54 -1.15 -12.62
C THR A 19 -12.95 -2.44 -13.20
N ALA A 20 -11.62 -2.55 -13.26
CA ALA A 20 -10.93 -3.76 -13.70
C ALA A 20 -11.32 -4.98 -12.84
N GLN A 21 -11.53 -4.80 -11.53
CA GLN A 21 -12.05 -5.87 -10.67
C GLN A 21 -13.53 -6.19 -10.92
N HIS A 22 -14.35 -5.20 -11.27
CA HIS A 22 -15.78 -5.41 -11.50
C HIS A 22 -16.08 -6.15 -12.81
N ILE A 23 -15.22 -5.99 -13.83
CA ILE A 23 -15.32 -6.67 -15.12
C ILE A 23 -15.05 -8.19 -14.99
N LYS A 24 -14.24 -8.60 -14.01
CA LYS A 24 -13.96 -10.02 -13.73
C LYS A 24 -15.25 -10.76 -13.31
N SER A 25 -15.42 -12.02 -13.69
CA SER A 25 -16.50 -12.86 -13.16
C SER A 25 -16.40 -13.01 -11.63
N LYS A 26 -17.43 -13.52 -10.96
CA LYS A 26 -17.39 -13.72 -9.50
C LYS A 26 -16.24 -14.68 -9.10
N ASP A 27 -16.01 -15.71 -9.91
CA ASP A 27 -14.93 -16.69 -9.70
C ASP A 27 -13.55 -16.08 -10.02
N ASP A 28 -13.45 -15.29 -11.10
CA ASP A 28 -12.22 -14.57 -11.44
C ASP A 28 -11.89 -13.46 -10.42
N ARG A 29 -12.88 -12.93 -9.70
CA ARG A 29 -12.67 -12.00 -8.58
C ARG A 29 -12.18 -12.70 -7.32
N LEU A 30 -12.61 -13.93 -7.07
CA LEU A 30 -12.12 -14.74 -5.95
C LEU A 30 -10.69 -15.21 -6.18
N ASN A 31 -10.32 -15.46 -7.44
CA ASN A 31 -8.96 -15.83 -7.85
C ASN A 31 -8.06 -14.60 -8.08
N GLY A 32 -8.68 -13.48 -8.47
CA GLY A 32 -8.08 -12.19 -8.75
C GLY A 32 -6.80 -12.24 -9.59
N SER A 33 -5.99 -11.18 -9.56
CA SER A 33 -4.67 -11.20 -10.17
C SER A 33 -3.60 -10.78 -9.18
N ILE A 34 -2.42 -11.41 -9.27
CA ILE A 34 -1.21 -10.98 -8.55
C ILE A 34 -0.88 -9.51 -8.84
N TRP A 35 -1.21 -9.04 -10.05
CA TRP A 35 -1.04 -7.65 -10.47
C TRP A 35 -1.84 -6.67 -9.62
N ASP A 36 -3.01 -7.09 -9.12
CA ASP A 36 -3.82 -6.23 -8.24
C ASP A 36 -3.00 -5.87 -6.98
N PHE A 37 -2.32 -6.84 -6.37
CA PHE A 37 -1.47 -6.61 -5.20
C PHE A 37 -0.18 -5.85 -5.49
N VAL A 38 0.40 -6.02 -6.68
CA VAL A 38 1.54 -5.19 -7.13
C VAL A 38 1.10 -3.72 -7.20
N LEU A 39 -0.06 -3.44 -7.79
CA LEU A 39 -0.62 -2.09 -7.88
C LEU A 39 -0.98 -1.53 -6.51
N MET A 40 -1.48 -2.38 -5.59
CA MET A 40 -1.68 -1.99 -4.19
C MET A 40 -0.38 -1.56 -3.51
N GLY A 41 0.72 -2.30 -3.73
CA GLY A 41 2.04 -1.93 -3.20
C GLY A 41 2.50 -0.55 -3.69
N CYS A 42 2.29 -0.25 -4.98
CA CYS A 42 2.55 1.07 -5.54
C CYS A 42 1.66 2.15 -4.90
N LEU A 43 0.38 1.86 -4.68
CA LEU A 43 -0.57 2.79 -4.06
C LEU A 43 -0.18 3.10 -2.61
N VAL A 44 0.18 2.09 -1.80
CA VAL A 44 0.66 2.28 -0.43
C VAL A 44 1.87 3.21 -0.39
N GLU A 45 2.85 2.98 -1.27
CA GLU A 45 4.05 3.82 -1.34
C GLU A 45 3.72 5.26 -1.77
N LEU A 46 2.82 5.43 -2.74
CA LEU A 46 2.34 6.74 -3.18
C LEU A 46 1.66 7.50 -2.04
N VAL A 47 0.66 6.89 -1.39
CA VAL A 47 -0.10 7.52 -0.30
C VAL A 47 0.83 7.87 0.87
N ALA A 48 1.80 7.02 1.19
CA ALA A 48 2.79 7.29 2.22
C ALA A 48 3.68 8.50 1.90
N LYS A 49 4.12 8.62 0.64
CA LYS A 49 4.89 9.78 0.18
C LYS A 49 4.09 11.08 0.20
N LEU A 50 2.78 11.02 -0.11
CA LEU A 50 1.90 12.19 -0.04
C LEU A 50 1.60 12.61 1.41
N ASN A 51 1.46 11.65 2.34
CA ASN A 51 1.17 11.93 3.75
C ASN A 51 2.34 12.61 4.50
N CYS A 52 3.58 12.41 4.06
CA CYS A 52 4.76 12.80 4.82
C CYS A 52 5.61 13.83 4.07
N VAL A 53 5.61 15.07 4.60
CA VAL A 53 6.45 16.19 4.14
C VAL A 53 7.92 16.04 4.55
N ASP A 54 8.20 15.20 5.54
CA ASP A 54 9.55 15.05 6.10
C ASP A 54 10.47 14.30 5.14
N SER A 55 11.76 14.69 5.13
CA SER A 55 12.81 14.01 4.36
C SER A 55 13.30 12.74 5.08
N ILE A 56 12.38 11.85 5.42
CA ILE A 56 12.64 10.55 6.04
C ILE A 56 12.61 9.42 5.01
N ASN A 57 13.07 8.24 5.39
CA ASN A 57 13.11 7.11 4.45
C ASN A 57 11.68 6.58 4.14
N THR A 58 11.50 5.89 3.02
CA THR A 58 10.17 5.42 2.58
C THR A 58 9.47 4.53 3.61
N PHE A 59 10.22 3.72 4.35
CA PHE A 59 9.65 2.84 5.36
C PHE A 59 9.06 3.63 6.53
N GLU A 60 9.77 4.66 7.00
CA GLU A 60 9.26 5.57 8.04
C GLU A 60 8.02 6.33 7.55
N LYS A 61 7.97 6.72 6.26
CA LYS A 61 6.77 7.31 5.66
C LYS A 61 5.58 6.36 5.69
N VAL A 62 5.82 5.08 5.41
CA VAL A 62 4.76 4.06 5.46
C VAL A 62 4.30 3.84 6.89
N SER A 63 5.21 3.70 7.85
CA SER A 63 4.83 3.63 9.28
C SER A 63 3.94 4.81 9.67
N LYS A 64 4.39 6.03 9.35
CA LYS A 64 3.65 7.28 9.63
C LYS A 64 2.26 7.29 8.99
N LEU A 65 2.12 6.84 7.74
CA LEU A 65 0.81 6.70 7.08
C LEU A 65 -0.12 5.80 7.90
N PHE A 66 0.36 4.62 8.31
CA PHE A 66 -0.48 3.69 9.07
C PHE A 66 -0.76 4.19 10.48
N ASP A 67 0.17 4.87 11.12
CA ASP A 67 -0.02 5.42 12.47
C ASP A 67 -1.04 6.59 12.47
N GLU A 68 -0.98 7.47 11.45
CA GLU A 68 -1.82 8.68 11.39
C GLU A 68 -3.16 8.45 10.69
N ARG A 69 -3.18 7.68 9.61
CA ARG A 69 -4.36 7.56 8.73
C ARG A 69 -5.07 6.23 8.84
N LEU A 70 -4.36 5.16 9.18
CA LEU A 70 -4.89 3.79 9.18
C LEU A 70 -4.53 3.02 10.46
N PRO A 71 -4.76 3.59 11.66
CA PRO A 71 -4.26 3.02 12.92
C PRO A 71 -4.81 1.62 13.21
N LYS A 72 -5.94 1.24 12.61
CA LYS A 72 -6.50 -0.12 12.73
C LYS A 72 -5.52 -1.21 12.27
N TYR A 73 -4.58 -0.90 11.39
CA TYR A 73 -3.55 -1.85 10.95
C TYR A 73 -2.51 -2.16 12.05
N ARG A 74 -2.48 -1.39 13.14
CA ARG A 74 -1.68 -1.69 14.34
C ARG A 74 -2.40 -2.58 15.34
N ALA A 75 -3.68 -2.90 15.12
CA ALA A 75 -4.46 -3.74 16.00
C ALA A 75 -4.07 -5.23 15.94
N PRO A 76 -3.80 -5.84 14.78
CA PRO A 76 -3.35 -7.22 14.72
C PRO A 76 -1.94 -7.35 15.29
N PHE A 77 -1.75 -8.38 16.11
CA PHE A 77 -0.46 -8.70 16.70
C PHE A 77 -0.15 -10.18 16.52
N TYR A 78 1.11 -10.46 16.19
CA TYR A 78 1.66 -11.81 16.16
C TYR A 78 2.11 -12.18 17.58
N ASN A 79 1.91 -13.42 18.02
CA ASN A 79 2.32 -13.85 19.36
C ASN A 79 3.78 -14.32 19.40
N THR A 80 4.35 -14.73 18.27
CA THR A 80 5.68 -15.34 18.19
C THR A 80 6.64 -14.45 17.38
N PRO A 81 7.90 -14.24 17.82
CA PRO A 81 8.49 -14.58 19.13
C PRO A 81 8.07 -13.63 20.28
N GLU A 82 7.51 -12.46 19.95
CA GLU A 82 6.97 -11.47 20.89
C GLU A 82 5.68 -10.87 20.33
N LYS A 83 4.87 -10.26 21.21
CA LYS A 83 3.65 -9.53 20.83
C LYS A 83 4.01 -8.28 20.04
N ILE A 84 4.03 -8.38 18.72
CA ILE A 84 4.48 -7.31 17.81
C ILE A 84 3.35 -6.97 16.83
N ASN A 85 3.15 -5.67 16.60
CA ASN A 85 2.11 -5.06 15.77
C ASN A 85 2.70 -4.38 14.52
N ASP A 86 3.45 -5.15 13.74
CA ASP A 86 4.24 -4.72 12.58
C ASP A 86 3.57 -5.02 11.22
N VAL A 87 2.24 -5.19 11.19
CA VAL A 87 1.50 -5.43 9.94
C VAL A 87 1.76 -4.34 8.88
N PRO A 88 1.77 -3.03 9.22
CA PRO A 88 2.16 -1.97 8.29
C PRO A 88 3.50 -2.18 7.57
N GLU A 89 4.54 -2.55 8.33
CA GLU A 89 5.88 -2.78 7.82
C GLU A 89 5.92 -4.02 6.93
N GLN A 90 5.20 -5.08 7.34
CA GLN A 90 5.08 -6.29 6.54
C GLN A 90 4.34 -6.03 5.23
N ILE A 91 3.28 -5.19 5.22
CA ILE A 91 2.55 -4.83 4.01
C ILE A 91 3.50 -4.22 2.99
N TYR A 92 4.27 -3.22 3.41
CA TYR A 92 5.24 -2.57 2.53
C TYR A 92 6.24 -3.58 1.97
N MET A 93 6.81 -4.41 2.82
CA MET A 93 7.87 -5.33 2.41
C MET A 93 7.37 -6.48 1.55
N VAL A 94 6.20 -7.06 1.85
CA VAL A 94 5.62 -8.13 1.04
C VAL A 94 5.16 -7.57 -0.30
N MET A 95 4.38 -6.49 -0.30
CA MET A 95 3.80 -5.96 -1.53
C MET A 95 4.85 -5.27 -2.40
N ARG A 96 5.79 -4.51 -1.83
CA ARG A 96 6.82 -3.81 -2.61
C ARG A 96 8.06 -4.65 -2.86
N CYS A 97 8.59 -5.33 -1.85
CA CYS A 97 9.87 -6.02 -2.00
C CYS A 97 9.72 -7.48 -2.46
N GLY A 98 8.71 -8.19 -1.97
CA GLY A 98 8.45 -9.56 -2.39
C GLY A 98 7.76 -9.64 -3.75
N LEU A 99 6.56 -9.08 -3.87
CA LEU A 99 5.74 -9.26 -5.06
C LEU A 99 6.34 -8.60 -6.30
N ILE A 100 6.82 -7.36 -6.18
CA ILE A 100 7.33 -6.61 -7.35
C ILE A 100 8.70 -7.12 -7.81
N HIS A 101 9.57 -7.60 -6.92
CA HIS A 101 10.92 -8.01 -7.32
C HIS A 101 11.07 -9.51 -7.61
N SER A 102 10.24 -10.36 -7.02
CA SER A 102 10.42 -11.81 -7.11
C SER A 102 9.12 -12.59 -7.23
N LEU A 103 7.96 -11.93 -7.37
CA LEU A 103 6.62 -12.56 -7.30
C LEU A 103 6.49 -13.49 -6.09
N SER A 104 7.13 -13.11 -4.97
CA SER A 104 7.22 -13.91 -3.77
C SER A 104 6.65 -13.15 -2.58
N LEU A 105 6.14 -13.86 -1.57
CA LEU A 105 5.84 -13.25 -0.27
C LEU A 105 7.11 -13.14 0.60
N ILE A 106 8.27 -13.48 0.05
CA ILE A 106 9.59 -13.42 0.67
C ILE A 106 10.43 -12.35 -0.08
N PRO A 107 10.90 -11.29 0.58
CA PRO A 107 11.73 -10.28 -0.05
C PRO A 107 13.13 -10.80 -0.39
N ASP A 108 13.81 -10.06 -1.27
CA ASP A 108 15.15 -10.39 -1.76
C ASP A 108 16.17 -10.56 -0.61
N LYS A 109 17.06 -11.55 -0.73
CA LYS A 109 18.16 -11.83 0.21
C LYS A 109 19.05 -10.60 0.46
N LYS A 110 19.31 -9.77 -0.56
CA LYS A 110 20.07 -8.52 -0.42
C LYS A 110 19.39 -7.51 0.49
N VAL A 111 18.06 -7.53 0.59
CA VAL A 111 17.29 -6.68 1.53
C VAL A 111 17.37 -7.29 2.94
N LYS A 112 17.28 -8.61 3.04
CA LYS A 112 17.45 -9.38 4.29
C LYS A 112 18.81 -9.11 4.95
N ASP A 113 19.86 -8.93 4.16
CA ASP A 113 21.24 -8.79 4.67
C ASP A 113 21.62 -7.37 5.13
N LYS A 114 20.82 -6.34 4.83
CA LYS A 114 21.20 -4.93 5.07
C LYS A 114 20.90 -4.35 6.47
N ASP A 115 20.43 -5.14 7.43
CA ASP A 115 20.05 -4.74 8.80
C ASP A 115 19.02 -3.59 8.95
N ILE A 116 18.65 -2.89 7.87
CA ILE A 116 17.65 -1.82 7.86
C ILE A 116 16.24 -2.33 8.23
N TYR A 117 16.01 -3.64 8.12
CA TYR A 117 14.68 -4.25 8.16
C TYR A 117 14.53 -5.37 9.21
N LYS A 118 15.59 -5.67 9.98
CA LYS A 118 15.70 -6.95 10.70
C LYS A 118 14.99 -7.05 12.04
N ARG A 119 14.49 -5.97 12.65
CA ARG A 119 14.07 -6.04 14.05
C ARG A 119 13.05 -7.17 14.29
N HIS A 120 12.09 -7.37 13.37
CA HIS A 120 11.03 -8.37 13.50
C HIS A 120 10.55 -8.99 12.16
N TRP A 121 11.43 -9.08 11.15
CA TRP A 121 11.04 -9.57 9.82
C TRP A 121 10.46 -11.00 9.86
N ARG A 122 9.18 -11.16 9.48
CA ARG A 122 8.49 -12.46 9.43
C ARG A 122 8.20 -12.88 7.99
N GLU A 123 8.88 -13.93 7.55
CA GLU A 123 8.55 -14.59 6.29
C GLU A 123 7.15 -15.22 6.38
N VAL A 124 6.37 -15.15 5.30
CA VAL A 124 5.05 -15.80 5.21
C VAL A 124 4.06 -15.31 6.28
N SER A 125 4.15 -14.04 6.67
CA SER A 125 3.30 -13.42 7.71
C SER A 125 2.01 -12.83 7.17
N LEU A 126 1.89 -12.61 5.86
CA LEU A 126 0.68 -12.07 5.24
C LEU A 126 0.04 -13.12 4.32
N VAL A 127 -1.28 -13.25 4.43
CA VAL A 127 -2.10 -13.97 3.46
C VAL A 127 -2.93 -12.95 2.71
N LEU A 128 -2.64 -12.81 1.42
CA LEU A 128 -3.30 -11.87 0.53
C LEU A 128 -4.50 -12.54 -0.12
N THR A 129 -5.67 -11.93 -0.02
CA THR A 129 -6.92 -12.45 -0.59
C THR A 129 -7.64 -11.32 -1.32
N HIS A 130 -8.28 -11.63 -2.45
CA HIS A 130 -9.08 -10.62 -3.16
C HIS A 130 -10.43 -10.37 -2.48
N ARG A 131 -10.96 -11.38 -1.79
CA ARG A 131 -12.16 -11.32 -0.95
C ARG A 131 -12.00 -12.22 0.26
N GLY A 132 -12.20 -11.69 1.46
CA GLY A 132 -12.13 -12.50 2.67
C GLY A 132 -12.07 -11.68 3.95
N ASN A 133 -11.41 -12.24 4.96
CA ASN A 133 -11.19 -11.52 6.20
C ASN A 133 -10.09 -10.47 6.00
N HIS A 134 -10.30 -9.30 6.59
CA HIS A 134 -9.36 -8.20 6.60
C HIS A 134 -8.84 -7.98 8.03
N LEU A 135 -7.52 -7.86 8.20
CA LEU A 135 -6.85 -7.66 9.50
C LEU A 135 -7.16 -8.76 10.54
N LYS A 136 -7.43 -9.98 10.06
CA LYS A 136 -7.69 -11.12 10.92
C LYS A 136 -6.45 -11.98 11.08
N MET A 137 -6.09 -12.25 12.33
CA MET A 137 -5.01 -13.20 12.64
C MET A 137 -5.48 -14.64 12.39
N GLY A 138 -4.58 -15.46 11.86
CA GLY A 138 -4.79 -16.87 11.60
C GLY A 138 -3.50 -17.66 11.66
N LYS A 139 -3.55 -18.93 11.26
CA LYS A 139 -2.38 -19.80 11.11
C LYS A 139 -2.43 -20.49 9.75
N THR A 140 -1.29 -20.59 9.07
CA THR A 140 -1.15 -21.31 7.79
C THR A 140 -0.04 -22.36 7.89
N PRO A 141 -0.19 -23.54 7.27
CA PRO A 141 0.90 -24.50 7.19
C PRO A 141 2.02 -24.01 6.28
N HIS A 142 3.25 -24.03 6.77
CA HIS A 142 4.46 -23.72 6.03
C HIS A 142 5.58 -24.67 6.44
N ASN A 143 6.13 -25.44 5.50
CA ASN A 143 7.19 -26.44 5.73
C ASN A 143 6.91 -27.40 6.91
N GLY A 144 5.66 -27.84 7.06
CA GLY A 144 5.24 -28.76 8.13
C GLY A 144 4.95 -28.11 9.49
N SER A 145 5.14 -26.80 9.62
CA SER A 145 4.83 -26.03 10.85
C SER A 145 3.68 -25.04 10.62
N LEU A 146 2.92 -24.72 11.67
CA LEU A 146 1.91 -23.65 11.60
C LEU A 146 2.57 -22.30 11.88
N VAL A 147 2.45 -21.37 10.93
CA VAL A 147 2.96 -20.00 11.03
C VAL A 147 1.78 -19.04 11.23
N GLU A 148 1.93 -18.08 12.12
CA GLU A 148 0.93 -17.02 12.34
C GLU A 148 0.90 -16.08 11.14
N VAL A 149 -0.30 -15.74 10.68
CA VAL A 149 -0.52 -14.87 9.53
C VAL A 149 -1.57 -13.81 9.80
N CYS A 150 -1.42 -12.63 9.21
CA CYS A 150 -2.48 -11.65 9.08
C CYS A 150 -3.13 -11.77 7.68
N GLN A 151 -4.45 -11.90 7.65
CA GLN A 151 -5.23 -11.96 6.41
C GLN A 151 -5.53 -10.54 5.94
N LEU A 152 -5.15 -10.24 4.70
CA LEU A 152 -5.39 -8.95 4.06
C LEU A 152 -6.33 -9.14 2.87
N ASP A 153 -7.50 -8.54 3.00
CA ASP A 153 -8.46 -8.40 1.93
C ASP A 153 -8.11 -7.21 1.03
N TYR A 154 -7.95 -7.46 -0.27
CA TYR A 154 -7.61 -6.44 -1.26
C TYR A 154 -8.66 -5.34 -1.34
N SER A 155 -9.94 -5.70 -1.47
CA SER A 155 -11.01 -4.71 -1.70
C SER A 155 -11.12 -3.75 -0.53
N THR A 156 -11.11 -4.27 0.70
CA THR A 156 -11.13 -3.46 1.92
C THR A 156 -9.88 -2.59 2.02
N MET A 157 -8.71 -3.14 1.71
CA MET A 157 -7.47 -2.36 1.72
C MET A 157 -7.47 -1.23 0.67
N LEU A 158 -8.08 -1.46 -0.50
CA LEU A 158 -8.18 -0.43 -1.54
C LEU A 158 -9.07 0.73 -1.07
N ASP A 159 -10.20 0.41 -0.43
CA ASP A 159 -11.10 1.41 0.14
C ASP A 159 -10.44 2.18 1.29
N ASP A 160 -9.65 1.50 2.12
CA ASP A 160 -8.87 2.12 3.19
C ASP A 160 -7.82 3.10 2.63
N MET A 161 -7.08 2.70 1.59
CA MET A 161 -6.10 3.58 0.93
C MET A 161 -6.78 4.79 0.29
N GLN A 162 -7.93 4.60 -0.35
CA GLN A 162 -8.70 5.72 -0.91
C GLN A 162 -9.16 6.67 0.19
N THR A 163 -9.68 6.15 1.30
CA THR A 163 -10.12 6.95 2.44
C THR A 163 -8.96 7.76 3.04
N ALA A 164 -7.80 7.13 3.22
CA ALA A 164 -6.59 7.81 3.70
C ALA A 164 -6.13 8.91 2.73
N LEU A 165 -6.15 8.62 1.43
CA LEU A 165 -5.80 9.59 0.39
C LEU A 165 -6.74 10.80 0.39
N ASP A 166 -8.06 10.56 0.44
CA ASP A 166 -9.06 11.62 0.50
C ASP A 166 -8.86 12.50 1.74
N ALA A 167 -8.58 11.90 2.90
CA ALA A 167 -8.27 12.64 4.13
C ALA A 167 -7.02 13.53 3.98
N ILE A 168 -5.94 13.00 3.38
CA ILE A 168 -4.71 13.78 3.09
C ILE A 168 -5.04 14.99 2.20
N PHE A 169 -5.85 14.80 1.16
CA PHE A 169 -6.27 15.90 0.28
C PHE A 169 -7.18 16.91 0.96
N GLN A 170 -8.06 16.48 1.87
CA GLN A 170 -8.87 17.43 2.65
C GLN A 170 -7.99 18.26 3.59
N ASP A 171 -7.03 17.63 4.29
CA ASP A 171 -6.10 18.34 5.17
C ASP A 171 -5.25 19.34 4.37
N ALA A 172 -4.80 18.97 3.17
CA ALA A 172 -4.02 19.84 2.29
C ALA A 172 -4.78 21.11 1.85
N LYS A 173 -6.12 21.13 1.90
CA LYS A 173 -6.89 22.37 1.63
C LYS A 173 -6.72 23.42 2.73
N HIS A 174 -6.27 22.99 3.91
CA HIS A 174 -6.12 23.83 5.09
C HIS A 174 -4.65 23.92 5.58
N ASP A 175 -3.78 23.03 5.14
CA ASP A 175 -2.34 23.01 5.42
C ASP A 175 -1.52 23.40 4.17
N THR A 176 -0.91 24.58 4.21
CA THR A 176 -0.12 25.13 3.11
C THR A 176 1.18 24.37 2.86
N ALA A 177 1.79 23.79 3.90
CA ALA A 177 3.01 22.99 3.77
C ALA A 177 2.70 21.65 3.10
N LEU A 178 1.63 20.97 3.54
CA LEU A 178 1.16 19.74 2.93
C LEU A 178 0.69 19.96 1.49
N SER A 179 -0.04 21.04 1.22
CA SER A 179 -0.43 21.42 -0.15
C SER A 179 0.80 21.56 -1.03
N SER A 180 1.77 22.38 -0.63
CA SER A 180 2.99 22.64 -1.41
C SER A 180 3.79 21.37 -1.66
N HIS A 181 3.86 20.48 -0.67
CA HIS A 181 4.50 19.18 -0.79
C HIS A 181 3.83 18.30 -1.84
N ILE A 182 2.50 18.17 -1.80
CA ILE A 182 1.74 17.38 -2.77
C ILE A 182 1.95 17.94 -4.18
N GLU A 183 1.86 19.26 -4.35
CA GLU A 183 2.06 19.87 -5.66
C GLU A 183 3.46 19.62 -6.21
N LYS A 184 4.49 19.75 -5.36
CA LYS A 184 5.88 19.48 -5.71
C LYS A 184 6.05 18.01 -6.09
N PHE A 185 5.56 17.11 -5.26
CA PHE A 185 5.66 15.66 -5.47
C PHE A 185 5.08 15.26 -6.82
N VAL A 186 3.86 15.72 -7.15
CA VAL A 186 3.19 15.40 -8.41
C VAL A 186 3.96 15.93 -9.62
N LYS A 187 4.49 17.16 -9.55
CA LYS A 187 5.29 17.76 -10.62
C LYS A 187 6.60 16.99 -10.87
N GLU A 188 7.26 16.57 -9.80
CA GLU A 188 8.56 15.89 -9.87
C GLU A 188 8.44 14.39 -10.18
N ASN A 189 7.27 13.79 -9.91
CA ASN A 189 7.02 12.37 -10.11
C ASN A 189 5.80 12.18 -11.04
N PRO A 190 5.95 12.47 -12.35
CA PRO A 190 4.87 12.21 -13.27
C PRO A 190 4.59 10.71 -13.30
N THR A 191 3.53 10.28 -12.63
CA THR A 191 2.92 8.95 -12.77
C THR A 191 2.71 8.64 -14.25
N LEU A 192 2.63 7.35 -14.61
CA LEU A 192 2.23 6.92 -15.95
C LEU A 192 0.91 7.63 -16.31
N SER A 193 0.98 8.67 -17.16
CA SER A 193 -0.07 9.63 -17.57
C SER A 193 -0.15 11.04 -16.94
N PHE A 194 0.78 11.47 -16.07
CA PHE A 194 0.94 12.91 -15.73
C PHE A 194 1.60 13.74 -16.84
N VAL A 195 1.91 13.13 -17.98
CA VAL A 195 2.15 13.88 -19.21
C VAL A 195 0.76 14.08 -19.83
N PRO A 196 0.14 15.26 -19.75
CA PRO A 196 -0.89 15.57 -20.74
C PRO A 196 -0.24 15.33 -22.10
N PHE A 197 -0.79 14.42 -22.90
CA PHE A 197 -0.63 14.52 -24.34
C PHE A 197 -1.27 15.85 -24.72
N LEU A 198 -0.52 16.94 -24.57
CA LEU A 198 -0.80 18.16 -25.30
C LEU A 198 -0.65 17.74 -26.76
N PRO A 199 -1.70 17.86 -27.59
CA PRO A 199 -1.48 17.86 -29.02
C PRO A 199 -0.42 18.92 -29.27
N GLN A 200 0.74 18.52 -29.75
CA GLN A 200 1.66 19.47 -30.36
C GLN A 200 0.94 19.95 -31.61
N ASP A 201 0.43 21.18 -31.55
CA ASP A 201 -0.02 22.03 -32.65
C ASP A 201 -0.60 21.31 -33.88
N THR A 202 -1.94 21.36 -34.00
CA THR A 202 -2.62 21.38 -35.30
C THR A 202 -3.54 22.58 -35.36
#